data_AF-A0A8J8GU30-F1
#
_entry.id   AF-A0A8J8GU30-F1
#
_cell.length_a   1.000
_cell.length_b   1.000
_cell.length_c   1.000
_cell.angle_alpha   90.00
_cell.angle_beta   90.00
_cell.angle_gamma   90.00
#
_symmetry.space_group_name_H-M   'P 1'
#
loop_
_entity.id
_entity.type
_entity.pdbx_description
1 polymer ?
#
loop_
_entity_poly.entity_id
_entity_poly.type
_entity_poly.pdbx_seq_one_letter_code
_entity_poly.pdbx_strand_id
1 'polypeptide(L)'
;MPLDRDHVTVGSRIMLPTYPLFIGGVGLSLTFTPIDRLLETPAFAYAADLAPLRLWGAGFLAVAAILIIALLAHRRAAYLAGAAVMVTWMAGWTGLLVLSAIKGESSYSAWMWPAFVAVAGYATMSSLLAREV
;
A
#
# COMPACT_ATOMS: atom_id res chain seq x y z
N MET A 1 2.67 -6.35 23.05
CA MET A 1 4.03 -5.83 22.86
C MET A 1 3.96 -4.51 22.09
N PRO A 2 4.52 -3.42 22.62
CA PRO A 2 4.54 -2.10 21.96
C PRO A 2 5.47 -2.04 20.73
N LEU A 3 5.21 -1.10 19.82
CA LEU A 3 6.11 -0.78 18.70
C LEU A 3 7.21 0.19 19.17
N ASP A 4 8.18 -0.31 19.92
CA ASP A 4 9.32 0.49 20.39
C ASP A 4 10.66 -0.11 19.94
N ARG A 5 11.76 0.50 20.37
CA ARG A 5 13.10 0.06 20.00
C ARG A 5 13.36 -1.36 20.49
N ASP A 6 13.04 -1.68 21.74
CA ASP A 6 13.48 -2.93 22.35
C ASP A 6 12.81 -4.17 21.74
N HIS A 7 11.64 -3.97 21.12
CA HIS A 7 10.83 -5.06 20.59
C HIS A 7 10.91 -5.21 19.04
N VAL A 8 11.48 -4.24 18.33
CA VAL A 8 11.48 -4.19 16.84
C VAL A 8 12.90 -4.19 16.26
N THR A 9 13.15 -4.98 15.21
CA THR A 9 14.46 -5.02 14.51
C THR A 9 14.82 -3.64 13.93
N VAL A 10 16.11 -3.33 13.79
CA VAL A 10 16.56 -2.08 13.15
C VAL A 10 15.97 -1.93 11.74
N GLY A 11 15.95 -3.00 10.95
CA GLY A 11 15.35 -2.99 9.61
C GLY A 11 13.85 -2.65 9.65
N SER A 12 13.08 -3.28 10.54
CA SER A 12 11.66 -2.97 10.70
C SER A 12 11.44 -1.54 11.17
N ARG A 13 12.29 -0.98 12.06
CA ARG A 13 12.15 0.43 12.50
C ARG A 13 12.26 1.44 11.35
N ILE A 14 13.03 1.13 10.32
CA ILE A 14 13.12 1.96 9.11
C ILE A 14 11.89 1.73 8.23
N MET A 15 11.51 0.48 8.01
CA MET A 15 10.42 0.13 7.09
C MET A 15 9.03 0.53 7.59
N LEU A 16 8.79 0.45 8.90
CA LEU A 16 7.51 0.75 9.53
C LEU A 16 6.94 2.13 9.14
N PRO A 17 7.68 3.24 9.23
CA PRO A 17 7.22 4.54 8.75
C PRO A 17 7.25 4.68 7.23
N THR A 18 8.07 3.91 6.50
CA THR A 18 8.14 4.00 5.03
C THR A 18 6.83 3.59 4.36
N TYR A 19 6.15 2.55 4.86
CA TYR A 19 4.88 2.09 4.30
C TYR A 19 3.79 3.17 4.29
N PRO A 20 3.39 3.78 5.44
CA PRO A 20 2.37 4.83 5.44
C PRO A 20 2.76 6.04 4.59
N LEU A 21 4.04 6.42 4.57
CA LEU A 21 4.50 7.55 3.77
C LEU A 21 4.36 7.27 2.27
N PHE A 22 4.81 6.09 1.83
CA PHE A 22 4.73 5.70 0.43
C PHE A 22 3.28 5.60 -0.04
N ILE A 23 2.43 4.86 0.68
CA ILE A 23 1.03 4.70 0.29
C ILE A 23 0.24 6.01 0.42
N GLY A 24 0.60 6.85 1.39
CA GLY A 24 0.08 8.21 1.51
C GLY A 24 0.40 9.05 0.27
N GLY A 25 1.65 9.00 -0.21
CA GLY A 25 2.07 9.66 -1.45
C GLY A 25 1.30 9.18 -2.68
N VAL A 26 1.11 7.87 -2.83
CA VAL A 26 0.28 7.29 -3.91
C VAL A 26 -1.17 7.77 -3.80
N GLY A 27 -1.75 7.74 -2.60
CA GLY A 27 -3.11 8.20 -2.34
C GLY A 27 -3.30 9.68 -2.66
N LEU A 28 -2.35 10.54 -2.27
CA LEU A 28 -2.34 11.96 -2.62
C LEU A 28 -2.27 12.15 -4.13
N SER A 29 -1.39 11.42 -4.83
CA SER A 29 -1.27 11.51 -6.29
C SER A 29 -2.59 11.14 -6.98
N LEU A 30 -3.21 10.02 -6.63
CA LEU A 30 -4.49 9.62 -7.23
C LEU A 30 -5.66 10.55 -6.90
N THR A 31 -5.59 11.28 -5.80
CA THR A 31 -6.66 12.18 -5.35
C THR A 31 -6.54 13.56 -5.98
N PHE A 32 -5.32 14.10 -6.08
CA PHE A 32 -5.06 15.49 -6.44
C PHE A 32 -4.51 15.68 -7.85
N THR A 33 -4.00 14.64 -8.52
CA THR A 33 -3.63 14.74 -9.92
C THR A 33 -4.89 14.89 -10.79
N PRO A 34 -4.90 15.82 -11.78
CA PRO A 34 -6.00 15.96 -12.73
C PRO A 34 -6.33 14.61 -13.40
N ILE A 35 -7.63 14.30 -13.50
CA ILE A 35 -8.10 12.96 -13.92
C ILE A 35 -7.72 12.66 -15.36
N ASP A 36 -7.75 13.68 -16.23
CA ASP A 36 -7.30 13.65 -17.62
C ASP A 36 -5.87 13.13 -17.73
N ARG A 37 -4.95 13.66 -16.93
CA ARG A 37 -3.54 13.20 -16.89
C ARG A 37 -3.38 11.79 -16.36
N LEU A 38 -4.21 11.36 -15.41
CA LEU A 38 -4.15 9.99 -14.92
C LEU A 38 -4.63 9.01 -16.00
N LEU A 39 -5.70 9.35 -16.72
CA LEU A 39 -6.28 8.51 -17.77
C LEU A 39 -5.41 8.40 -19.03
N GLU A 40 -4.43 9.29 -19.23
CA GLU A 40 -3.39 9.13 -20.25
C GLU A 40 -2.55 7.86 -20.05
N THR A 41 -2.49 7.34 -18.81
CA THR A 41 -1.83 6.07 -18.51
C THR A 41 -2.81 4.90 -18.67
N PRO A 42 -2.58 3.96 -19.60
CA PRO A 42 -3.52 2.84 -19.85
C PRO A 42 -3.87 2.02 -18.62
N ALA A 43 -2.91 1.87 -17.70
CA ALA A 43 -3.10 1.15 -16.43
C ALA A 43 -4.14 1.82 -15.53
N PHE A 44 -4.14 3.15 -15.49
CA PHE A 44 -5.08 3.92 -14.68
C PHE A 44 -6.43 4.07 -15.38
N ALA A 45 -6.47 4.15 -16.71
CA ALA A 45 -7.72 4.05 -17.46
C ALA A 45 -8.45 2.73 -17.15
N TYR A 46 -7.74 1.61 -17.20
CA TYR A 46 -8.30 0.30 -16.86
C TYR A 46 -8.82 0.22 -15.41
N ALA A 47 -8.09 0.81 -14.45
CA ALA A 47 -8.54 0.85 -13.07
C ALA A 47 -9.77 1.75 -12.88
N ALA A 48 -9.88 2.84 -13.64
CA ALA A 48 -11.00 3.78 -13.61
C ALA A 48 -12.31 3.15 -14.09
N ASP A 49 -12.25 2.20 -15.03
CA ASP A 49 -13.41 1.45 -15.53
C ASP A 49 -14.08 0.60 -14.45
N LEU A 50 -13.32 0.17 -13.44
CA LEU A 50 -13.82 -0.66 -12.34
C LEU A 50 -14.31 0.17 -11.16
N ALA A 51 -13.56 1.20 -10.79
CA ALA A 51 -13.96 2.15 -9.76
C ALA A 51 -13.24 3.50 -9.97
N PRO A 52 -13.85 4.63 -9.60
CA PRO A 52 -13.23 5.94 -9.74
C PRO A 52 -11.84 6.00 -9.10
N LEU A 53 -10.83 6.52 -9.81
CA LEU A 53 -9.44 6.63 -9.31
C LEU A 53 -9.33 7.37 -7.97
N ARG A 54 -10.22 8.34 -7.72
CA ARG A 54 -10.29 9.04 -6.43
C ARG A 54 -10.74 8.13 -5.28
N LEU A 55 -11.56 7.11 -5.54
CA LEU A 55 -11.94 6.11 -4.54
C LEU A 55 -10.74 5.26 -4.16
N TRP A 56 -9.93 4.86 -5.15
CA TRP A 56 -8.65 4.19 -4.92
C TRP A 56 -7.70 5.07 -4.10
N GLY A 57 -7.56 6.34 -4.48
CA GLY A 57 -6.78 7.34 -3.75
C GLY A 57 -7.22 7.49 -2.28
N ALA A 58 -8.52 7.62 -2.04
CA ALA A 58 -9.10 7.69 -0.70
C ALA A 58 -8.82 6.41 0.12
N GLY A 59 -8.88 5.23 -0.53
CA GLY A 59 -8.49 3.96 0.09
C GLY A 59 -7.04 3.97 0.57
N PHE A 60 -6.10 4.38 -0.30
CA PHE A 60 -4.68 4.49 0.08
C PHE A 60 -4.47 5.50 1.23
N LEU A 61 -5.14 6.64 1.21
CA LEU A 61 -5.06 7.64 2.27
C LEU A 61 -5.61 7.12 3.61
N ALA A 62 -6.73 6.40 3.58
CA ALA A 62 -7.31 5.79 4.77
C ALA A 62 -6.36 4.76 5.40
N VAL A 63 -5.75 3.89 4.58
CA VAL A 63 -4.75 2.93 5.05
C VAL A 63 -3.52 3.64 5.61
N ALA A 64 -3.04 4.70 4.94
CA ALA A 64 -1.93 5.52 5.43
C ALA A 64 -2.24 6.09 6.83
N ALA A 65 -3.42 6.67 7.00
CA ALA A 65 -3.85 7.25 8.27
C ALA A 65 -3.90 6.20 9.38
N ILE A 66 -4.47 5.02 9.12
CA ILE A 66 -4.52 3.91 10.09
C ILE A 66 -3.11 3.52 10.55
N LEU A 67 -2.17 3.35 9.61
CA LEU A 67 -0.79 2.99 9.91
C LEU A 67 -0.07 4.08 10.70
N ILE A 68 -0.24 5.36 10.33
CA ILE A 68 0.35 6.51 11.04
C ILE A 68 -0.18 6.57 12.48
N ILE A 69 -1.50 6.51 12.67
CA ILE A 69 -2.12 6.55 13.98
C ILE A 69 -1.64 5.37 14.83
N ALA A 70 -1.55 4.17 14.26
CA ALA A 70 -1.07 2.99 14.96
C ALA A 70 0.41 3.11 15.38
N LEU A 71 1.26 3.71 14.54
CA LEU A 71 2.65 4.00 14.90
C LEU A 71 2.76 5.03 16.02
N LEU A 72 2.06 6.16 15.89
CA LEU A 72 2.07 7.24 16.89
C LEU A 72 1.53 6.78 18.25
N ALA A 73 0.52 5.91 18.23
CA ALA A 73 -0.06 5.32 19.45
C ALA A 73 0.70 4.06 19.93
N HIS A 74 1.79 3.68 19.26
CA HIS A 74 2.57 2.45 19.52
C HIS A 74 1.72 1.16 19.61
N ARG A 75 0.58 1.12 18.90
CA ARG A 75 -0.39 0.00 18.93
C ARG A 75 -0.07 -1.02 17.85
N ARG A 76 0.76 -1.99 18.20
CA ARG A 76 1.18 -3.09 17.31
C ARG A 76 0.00 -3.82 16.62
N ALA A 77 -1.03 -4.20 17.36
CA ALA A 77 -2.18 -4.92 16.80
C ALA A 77 -2.91 -4.09 15.73
N ALA A 78 -3.10 -2.79 15.97
CA ALA A 78 -3.70 -1.88 14.99
C ALA A 78 -2.80 -1.71 13.76
N TYR A 79 -1.47 -1.65 13.95
CA TYR A 79 -0.53 -1.57 12.84
C TYR A 79 -0.56 -2.83 11.98
N LEU A 80 -0.56 -4.01 12.60
CA LEU A 80 -0.67 -5.29 11.88
C LEU A 80 -1.97 -5.39 11.08
N ALA A 81 -3.10 -4.96 11.66
CA ALA A 81 -4.37 -4.91 10.94
C ALA A 81 -4.31 -3.92 9.76
N GLY A 82 -3.79 -2.72 9.95
CA GLY A 82 -3.59 -1.75 8.88
C GLY A 82 -2.65 -2.25 7.78
N ALA A 83 -1.59 -2.96 8.16
CA ALA A 83 -0.65 -3.55 7.22
C ALA A 83 -1.29 -4.70 6.44
N ALA A 84 -2.16 -5.51 7.07
CA ALA A 84 -2.92 -6.54 6.38
C ALA A 84 -3.86 -5.94 5.33
N VAL A 85 -4.56 -4.85 5.67
CA VAL A 85 -5.39 -4.10 4.72
C VAL A 85 -4.54 -3.54 3.59
N MET A 86 -3.38 -2.93 3.90
CA MET A 86 -2.45 -2.42 2.90
C MET A 86 -1.99 -3.50 1.92
N VAL A 87 -1.55 -4.65 2.43
CA VAL A 87 -1.08 -5.79 1.62
C VAL A 87 -2.19 -6.29 0.72
N THR A 88 -3.40 -6.46 1.25
CA THR A 88 -4.58 -6.89 0.48
C THR A 88 -4.93 -5.87 -0.61
N TRP A 89 -4.89 -4.58 -0.28
CA TRP A 89 -5.18 -3.50 -1.22
C TRP A 89 -4.15 -3.45 -2.35
N MET A 90 -2.85 -3.58 -2.01
CA MET A 90 -1.77 -3.64 -2.99
C MET A 90 -1.82 -4.90 -3.85
N ALA A 91 -2.21 -6.05 -3.30
CA ALA A 91 -2.42 -7.27 -4.06
C ALA A 91 -3.59 -7.14 -5.04
N GLY A 92 -4.70 -6.51 -4.61
CA GLY A 92 -5.81 -6.15 -5.48
C GLY A 92 -5.37 -5.24 -6.63
N TRP A 93 -4.66 -4.15 -6.32
CA TRP A 93 -4.11 -3.23 -7.32
C TRP A 93 -3.16 -3.94 -8.29
N THR A 94 -2.30 -4.82 -7.77
CA THR A 94 -1.42 -5.67 -8.59
C THR A 94 -2.22 -6.51 -9.57
N GLY A 95 -3.25 -7.22 -9.11
CA GLY A 95 -4.11 -8.04 -9.96
C GLY A 95 -4.78 -7.24 -11.07
N LEU A 96 -5.25 -6.03 -10.76
CA LEU A 96 -5.82 -5.11 -11.75
C LEU A 96 -4.80 -4.71 -12.81
N LEU A 97 -3.57 -4.37 -12.41
CA LEU A 97 -2.52 -3.97 -13.35
C LEU A 97 -1.99 -5.15 -14.17
N VAL A 98 -1.97 -6.37 -13.62
CA VAL A 98 -1.70 -7.60 -14.38
C VAL A 98 -2.79 -7.80 -15.44
N LEU A 99 -4.06 -7.68 -15.07
CA LEU A 99 -5.17 -7.80 -16.03
C LEU A 99 -5.09 -6.72 -17.11
N SER A 100 -4.74 -5.49 -16.75
CA SER A 100 -4.53 -4.40 -17.70
C SER A 100 -3.36 -4.67 -18.65
N ALA A 101 -2.27 -5.29 -18.19
CA ALA A 101 -1.14 -5.67 -19.03
C ALA A 101 -1.46 -6.85 -19.97
N ILE A 102 -2.34 -7.77 -19.55
CA ILE A 102 -2.75 -8.92 -20.38
C ILE A 102 -3.81 -8.52 -21.42
N LYS A 103 -4.77 -7.68 -21.04
CA LYS A 103 -5.95 -7.36 -21.86
C LYS A 103 -5.90 -5.99 -22.54
N GLY A 104 -5.00 -5.12 -22.12
CA GLY A 104 -4.91 -3.73 -22.58
C GLY A 104 -3.51 -3.35 -23.04
N GLU A 105 -3.25 -2.05 -23.12
CA GLU A 105 -2.01 -1.48 -23.65
C GLU A 105 -1.01 -1.07 -22.55
N SER A 106 -1.19 -1.58 -21.33
CA SER A 106 -0.32 -1.26 -20.20
C SER A 106 1.05 -1.94 -20.31
N SER A 107 2.08 -1.29 -19.77
CA SER A 107 3.40 -1.90 -19.62
C SER A 107 3.34 -3.20 -18.81
N TYR A 108 4.05 -4.24 -19.27
CA TYR A 108 4.23 -5.51 -18.57
C TYR A 108 4.89 -5.38 -17.19
N SER A 109 5.49 -4.24 -16.86
CA SER A 109 6.10 -3.98 -15.55
C SER A 109 5.22 -3.15 -14.61
N ALA A 110 4.06 -2.66 -15.06
CA ALA A 110 3.21 -1.75 -14.27
C ALA A 110 2.76 -2.33 -12.92
N TRP A 111 2.54 -3.66 -12.87
CA TRP A 111 2.13 -4.39 -11.67
C TRP A 111 3.29 -4.67 -10.69
N MET A 112 4.55 -4.46 -11.08
CA MET A 112 5.69 -4.87 -10.25
C MET A 112 5.82 -4.06 -8.97
N TRP A 113 5.56 -2.74 -9.03
CA TRP A 113 5.70 -1.89 -7.84
C TRP A 113 4.65 -2.21 -6.76
N PRO A 114 3.32 -2.38 -7.04
CA PRO A 114 2.39 -2.73 -5.98
C PRO A 114 2.64 -4.15 -5.47
N ALA A 115 3.08 -5.08 -6.34
CA ALA A 115 3.45 -6.44 -5.93
C ALA A 115 4.64 -6.43 -4.96
N PHE A 116 5.67 -5.64 -5.27
CA PHE A 116 6.83 -5.49 -4.40
C PHE A 116 6.43 -4.93 -3.04
N VAL A 117 5.57 -3.91 -3.00
CA VAL A 117 5.09 -3.32 -1.74
C VAL A 117 4.24 -4.33 -0.95
N ALA A 118 3.39 -5.12 -1.61
CA ALA A 118 2.61 -6.17 -0.96
C ALA A 118 3.52 -7.25 -0.33
N VAL A 119 4.51 -7.75 -1.08
CA VAL A 119 5.45 -8.77 -0.59
C VAL A 119 6.31 -8.22 0.54
N ALA A 120 6.87 -7.01 0.39
CA ALA A 120 7.66 -6.38 1.44
C ALA A 120 6.81 -6.11 2.70
N GLY A 121 5.58 -5.63 2.53
CA GLY A 121 4.63 -5.40 3.61
C GLY A 121 4.31 -6.69 4.36
N TYR A 122 4.04 -7.78 3.64
CA TYR A 122 3.81 -9.10 4.22
C TYR A 122 5.04 -9.60 4.99
N ALA A 123 6.24 -9.50 4.41
CA ALA A 123 7.47 -9.88 5.09
C ALA A 123 7.69 -9.09 6.40
N THR A 124 7.41 -7.79 6.39
CA THR A 124 7.46 -6.96 7.61
C THR A 124 6.43 -7.41 8.64
N MET A 125 5.19 -7.70 8.23
CA MET A 125 4.17 -8.23 9.13
C MET A 125 4.58 -9.57 9.74
N SER A 126 5.07 -10.52 8.94
CA SER A 126 5.55 -11.82 9.42
C SER A 126 6.71 -11.66 10.39
N SER A 127 7.65 -10.73 10.12
CA SER A 127 8.75 -10.44 11.03
C SER A 127 8.29 -9.86 12.36
N LEU A 128 7.23 -9.05 12.37
CA LEU A 128 6.64 -8.56 13.62
C LEU A 128 5.99 -9.73 14.37
N LEU A 129 5.14 -10.51 13.71
CA LEU A 129 4.42 -11.66 14.28
C LEU A 129 5.35 -12.71 14.88
N ALA A 130 6.46 -13.05 14.21
CA ALA A 130 7.42 -14.04 14.69
C ALA A 130 8.09 -13.68 16.03
N ARG A 131 8.05 -12.41 16.44
CA ARG A 131 8.56 -11.94 17.75
C ARG A 131 7.49 -11.92 18.85
N GLU A 132 6.43 -12.72 18.72
CA GLU A 132 5.41 -12.93 19.77
C GLU A 132 5.78 -14.03 20.78
N VAL A 133 6.85 -14.79 20.52
CA VAL A 133 7.33 -15.88 21.38
C VAL A 133 8.46 -15.41 22.28
#